data_AF-A0A7Y8JET3-F1
#
_entry.id   AF-A0A7Y8JET3-F1
#
_cell.length_a   1.000
_cell.length_b   1.000
_cell.length_c   1.000
_cell.angle_alpha   90.00
_cell.angle_beta   90.00
_cell.angle_gamma   90.00
#
_symmetry.space_group_name_H-M   'P 1'
#
loop_
_entity.id
_entity.type
_entity.pdbx_description
1 polymer ?
#
loop_
_entity_poly.entity_id
_entity_poly.type
_entity_poly.pdbx_seq_one_letter_code
_entity_poly.pdbx_strand_id
1 'polypeptide(L)'
;MAVEALIAKPPSKDLKEAIDFILGAPPKKQMIRNGVIKWEESKPTTDSKADELLIYVRRVRNNLFHGGKFNGHWFSPERSEALLRSSLTILFSCVEAVPNVSAAYHG
;
A
#
# COMPACT_ATOMS: atom_id res chain seq x y z
N MET A 1 -0.54 16.82 -6.64
CA MET A 1 0.48 17.79 -6.18
C MET A 1 0.81 17.65 -4.70
N ALA A 2 -0.16 17.74 -3.76
CA ALA A 2 0.13 17.62 -2.32
C ALA A 2 0.69 16.24 -1.91
N VAL A 3 0.07 15.14 -2.35
CA VAL A 3 0.53 13.78 -2.01
C VAL A 3 1.86 13.44 -2.68
N GLU A 4 2.07 13.88 -3.93
CA GLU A 4 3.36 13.70 -4.62
C GLU A 4 4.49 14.44 -3.86
N ALA A 5 4.25 15.68 -3.42
CA ALA A 5 5.21 16.44 -2.63
C ALA A 5 5.49 15.78 -1.26
N LEU A 6 4.45 15.28 -0.58
CA LEU A 6 4.56 14.53 0.67
C LEU A 6 5.46 13.30 0.51
N ILE A 7 5.28 12.53 -0.57
CA ILE A 7 6.04 11.30 -0.84
C ILE A 7 7.46 11.62 -1.33
N ALA A 8 7.65 12.72 -2.05
CA ALA A 8 8.97 13.18 -2.48
C ALA A 8 9.80 13.70 -1.30
N LYS A 9 9.16 14.34 -0.31
CA LYS A 9 9.81 14.89 0.88
C LYS A 9 9.03 14.51 2.15
N PRO A 10 9.15 13.26 2.63
CA PRO A 10 8.42 12.79 3.81
C PRO A 10 8.85 13.58 5.06
N PRO A 11 7.91 14.14 5.85
CA PRO A 11 8.24 14.98 7.00
C PRO A 11 8.65 14.20 8.24
N SER A 12 8.46 12.88 8.26
CA SER A 12 8.83 12.02 9.39
C SER A 12 9.68 10.83 8.94
N LYS A 13 10.49 10.31 9.89
CA LYS A 13 11.28 9.10 9.70
C LYS A 13 10.37 7.90 9.39
N ASP A 14 9.29 7.74 10.14
CA ASP A 14 8.34 6.64 10.00
C ASP A 14 7.69 6.61 8.61
N LEU A 15 7.29 7.78 8.08
CA LEU A 15 6.72 7.84 6.74
C LEU A 15 7.78 7.49 5.68
N LYS A 16 9.00 7.98 5.84
CA LYS A 16 10.10 7.65 4.92
C LYS A 16 10.37 6.15 4.91
N GLU A 17 10.48 5.53 6.09
CA GLU A 17 10.73 4.09 6.22
C GLU A 17 9.57 3.26 5.65
N ALA A 18 8.32 3.68 5.85
CA ALA A 18 7.15 3.04 5.25
C ALA A 18 7.17 3.10 3.70
N ILE A 19 7.50 4.26 3.14
CA ILE A 19 7.63 4.44 1.68
C ILE A 19 8.75 3.55 1.13
N ASP A 20 9.93 3.60 1.74
CA ASP A 20 11.10 2.83 1.30
C ASP A 20 10.83 1.32 1.39
N PHE A 21 10.16 0.87 2.44
CA PHE A 21 9.78 -0.53 2.60
C PHE A 21 8.83 -1.02 1.50
N ILE A 22 7.75 -0.28 1.22
CA ILE A 22 6.78 -0.70 0.18
C ILE A 22 7.42 -0.67 -1.21
N LEU A 23 8.25 0.32 -1.53
CA LEU A 23 8.91 0.40 -2.83
C LEU A 23 10.04 -0.64 -2.98
N GLY A 24 10.75 -0.96 -1.91
CA GLY A 24 11.82 -1.97 -1.91
C GLY A 24 11.31 -3.41 -1.89
N ALA A 25 10.13 -3.65 -1.30
CA ALA A 25 9.55 -4.99 -1.18
C ALA A 25 8.03 -5.02 -1.53
N PRO A 26 7.65 -4.62 -2.75
CA PRO A 26 6.26 -4.33 -3.09
C PRO A 26 5.32 -5.55 -2.97
N PRO A 27 4.03 -5.30 -2.71
CA PRO A 27 3.03 -6.36 -2.68
C PRO A 27 2.80 -6.93 -4.07
N LYS A 28 2.63 -8.26 -4.12
CA LYS A 28 2.18 -8.94 -5.33
C LYS A 28 0.76 -8.50 -5.70
N LYS A 29 0.45 -8.51 -6.99
CA LYS A 29 -0.89 -8.27 -7.52
C LYS A 29 -1.67 -9.59 -7.48
N GLN A 30 -2.82 -9.58 -6.85
CA GLN A 30 -3.76 -10.70 -6.93
C GLN A 30 -4.40 -10.77 -8.33
N MET A 31 -4.47 -11.98 -8.87
CA MET A 31 -5.05 -12.31 -10.17
C MET A 31 -5.98 -13.52 -10.01
N ILE A 32 -7.07 -13.55 -10.76
CA ILE A 32 -7.90 -14.75 -10.90
C ILE A 32 -7.51 -15.41 -12.23
N ARG A 33 -7.04 -16.65 -12.17
CA ARG A 33 -6.67 -17.45 -13.35
C ARG A 33 -7.36 -18.81 -13.23
N ASN A 34 -8.22 -19.14 -14.20
CA ASN A 34 -8.97 -20.38 -14.24
C ASN A 34 -9.75 -20.66 -12.93
N GLY A 35 -10.38 -19.64 -12.36
CA GLY A 35 -11.14 -19.74 -11.11
C GLY A 35 -10.28 -19.81 -9.83
N VAL A 36 -8.94 -19.80 -9.94
CA VAL A 36 -8.01 -19.89 -8.82
C VAL A 36 -7.32 -18.55 -8.58
N ILE A 37 -7.14 -18.20 -7.31
CA ILE A 37 -6.39 -17.00 -6.91
C ILE A 37 -4.89 -17.27 -7.11
N LYS A 38 -4.22 -16.35 -7.80
CA LYS A 38 -2.77 -16.32 -7.99
C LYS A 38 -2.22 -14.95 -7.61
N TRP A 39 -0.93 -14.90 -7.33
CA TRP A 39 -0.22 -13.66 -7.02
C TRP A 39 0.95 -13.49 -7.98
N GLU A 40 1.02 -12.32 -8.60
CA GLU A 40 2.02 -11.99 -9.63
C GLU A 40 2.83 -10.77 -9.21
N GLU A 41 4.12 -10.79 -9.52
CA GLU A 41 4.98 -9.62 -9.42
C GLU A 41 4.71 -8.72 -10.63
N SER A 42 4.22 -7.52 -10.37
CA SER A 42 3.81 -6.61 -11.44
C SER A 42 4.01 -5.17 -10.96
N LYS A 43 4.84 -4.39 -11.64
CA LYS A 43 4.97 -2.96 -11.34
C LYS A 43 3.73 -2.20 -11.86
N PRO A 44 3.16 -1.24 -11.11
CA PRO A 44 2.15 -0.32 -11.63
C PRO A 44 2.68 0.45 -12.85
N THR A 45 1.83 0.65 -13.85
CA THR A 45 2.16 1.45 -15.04
C THR A 45 1.81 2.90 -14.76
N THR A 46 2.75 3.65 -14.20
CA THR A 46 2.64 5.09 -13.91
C THR A 46 4.03 5.70 -13.72
N ASP A 47 4.17 6.98 -14.05
CA ASP A 47 5.39 7.77 -13.81
C ASP A 47 5.32 8.55 -12.47
N SER A 48 4.16 8.56 -11.80
CA SER A 48 3.99 9.19 -10.48
C SER A 48 4.39 8.23 -9.37
N LYS A 49 5.26 8.69 -8.48
CA LYS A 49 5.67 7.91 -7.30
C LYS A 49 4.50 7.78 -6.32
N ALA A 50 3.65 8.81 -6.21
CA ALA A 50 2.44 8.72 -5.41
C ALA A 50 1.46 7.67 -5.93
N ASP A 51 1.20 7.66 -7.24
CA ASP A 51 0.30 6.69 -7.84
C ASP A 51 0.84 5.26 -7.68
N GLU A 52 2.14 5.05 -7.93
CA GLU A 52 2.77 3.75 -7.73
C GLU A 52 2.55 3.26 -6.28
N LEU A 53 2.85 4.10 -5.30
CA LEU A 53 2.72 3.78 -3.89
C LEU A 53 1.26 3.51 -3.48
N LEU A 54 0.32 4.35 -3.90
CA LEU A 54 -1.10 4.18 -3.58
C LEU A 54 -1.71 2.95 -4.29
N ILE A 55 -1.24 2.60 -5.47
CA ILE A 55 -1.61 1.34 -6.14
C ILE A 55 -1.09 0.15 -5.34
N TYR A 56 0.13 0.20 -4.80
CA TYR A 56 0.62 -0.85 -3.90
C TYR A 56 -0.20 -0.95 -2.62
N VAL A 57 -0.54 0.17 -1.96
CA VAL A 57 -1.42 0.18 -0.79
C VAL A 57 -2.78 -0.48 -1.10
N ARG A 58 -3.36 -0.17 -2.27
CA ARG A 58 -4.60 -0.83 -2.75
C ARG A 58 -4.43 -2.34 -2.90
N ARG A 59 -3.27 -2.81 -3.37
CA ARG A 59 -2.98 -4.25 -3.46
C ARG A 59 -2.81 -4.89 -2.10
N VAL A 60 -2.14 -4.25 -1.13
CA VAL A 60 -2.07 -4.75 0.25
C VAL A 60 -3.48 -4.95 0.80
N ARG A 61 -4.35 -3.92 0.64
CA ARG A 61 -5.76 -4.01 1.00
C ARG A 61 -6.44 -5.18 0.30
N ASN A 62 -6.34 -5.29 -1.02
CA ASN A 62 -7.01 -6.35 -1.77
C ASN A 62 -6.52 -7.74 -1.37
N ASN A 63 -5.21 -7.90 -1.18
CA ASN A 63 -4.60 -9.13 -0.71
C ASN A 63 -5.08 -9.51 0.69
N LEU A 64 -5.35 -8.54 1.58
CA LEU A 64 -5.96 -8.80 2.89
C LEU A 64 -7.40 -9.29 2.75
N PHE A 65 -8.23 -8.58 1.97
CA PHE A 65 -9.66 -8.89 1.84
C PHE A 65 -9.95 -10.17 1.04
N HIS A 66 -9.09 -10.50 0.08
CA HIS A 66 -9.31 -11.61 -0.86
C HIS A 66 -8.23 -12.68 -0.80
N GLY A 67 -7.20 -12.53 0.04
CA GLY A 67 -6.13 -13.51 0.25
C GLY A 67 -6.59 -14.84 0.85
N GLY A 68 -7.89 -15.00 1.05
CA GLY A 68 -8.51 -16.21 1.53
C GLY A 68 -8.50 -16.25 3.05
N LYS A 69 -9.67 -16.55 3.62
CA LYS A 69 -9.72 -17.37 4.83
C LYS A 69 -8.70 -18.51 4.67
N PHE A 70 -7.61 -18.47 5.42
CA PHE A 70 -6.93 -19.65 5.99
C PHE A 70 -6.54 -20.82 5.06
N ASN A 71 -6.31 -20.62 3.76
CA ASN A 71 -5.97 -21.72 2.84
C ASN A 71 -4.45 -22.03 2.76
N GLY A 72 -3.78 -22.15 3.90
CA GLY A 72 -2.47 -22.84 4.03
C GLY A 72 -1.24 -22.21 3.36
N HIS A 73 -1.39 -21.20 2.51
CA HIS A 73 -0.29 -20.47 1.87
C HIS A 73 -0.08 -19.12 2.53
N TRP A 74 0.14 -19.14 3.84
CA TRP A 74 0.42 -17.94 4.58
C TRP A 74 1.82 -17.43 4.18
N PHE A 75 1.84 -16.52 3.21
CA PHE A 75 3.01 -15.70 2.90
C PHE A 75 3.44 -15.00 4.19
N SER A 76 4.61 -15.35 4.73
CA SER A 76 5.30 -14.76 5.91
C SER A 76 4.46 -13.76 6.72
N PRO A 77 3.94 -14.15 7.91
CA PRO A 77 3.13 -13.27 8.75
C PRO A 77 3.76 -11.92 9.01
N GLU A 78 5.07 -11.94 9.22
CA GLU A 78 5.88 -10.78 9.55
C GLU A 78 5.88 -9.78 8.38
N ARG A 79 5.98 -10.27 7.14
CA ARG A 79 5.93 -9.42 5.96
C ARG A 79 4.54 -8.82 5.74
N SER A 80 3.49 -9.61 5.98
CA SER A 80 2.10 -9.14 5.81
C SER A 80 1.77 -8.04 6.80
N GLU A 81 2.18 -8.19 8.05
CA GLU A 81 2.02 -7.17 9.09
C GLU A 81 2.80 -5.89 8.75
N ALA A 82 4.07 -6.03 8.34
CA ALA A 82 4.87 -4.87 7.93
C ALA A 82 4.24 -4.11 6.77
N LEU A 83 3.74 -4.80 5.73
CA LEU A 83 3.04 -4.18 4.60
C LEU A 83 1.79 -3.42 5.03
N LEU A 84 1.01 -3.98 5.97
CA LEU A 84 -0.19 -3.34 6.51
C LEU A 84 0.16 -2.10 7.33
N ARG A 85 1.12 -2.20 8.25
CA ARG A 85 1.57 -1.08 9.08
C ARG A 85 2.11 0.07 8.22
N SER A 86 3.01 -0.21 7.28
CA SER A 86 3.52 0.81 6.36
C SER A 86 2.41 1.44 5.52
N SER A 87 1.44 0.63 5.05
CA SER A 87 0.29 1.13 4.28
C SER A 87 -0.57 2.09 5.10
N LEU A 88 -0.83 1.77 6.37
CA LEU A 88 -1.57 2.64 7.28
C LEU A 88 -0.81 3.95 7.56
N THR A 89 0.49 3.88 7.86
CA THR A 89 1.33 5.07 8.04
C THR A 89 1.24 6.02 6.84
N ILE A 90 1.34 5.47 5.62
CA ILE A 90 1.23 6.26 4.39
C ILE A 90 -0.17 6.87 4.25
N LEU A 91 -1.23 6.09 4.47
CA LEU A 91 -2.60 6.59 4.35
C LEU A 91 -2.91 7.69 5.36
N PHE A 92 -2.51 7.55 6.63
CA PHE A 92 -2.72 8.58 7.65
C PHE A 92 -1.99 9.87 7.29
N SER A 93 -0.72 9.80 6.86
CA SER A 93 0.00 10.99 6.40
C SER A 93 -0.67 11.63 5.17
N CYS A 94 -1.24 10.84 4.26
CA CYS A 94 -1.99 11.38 3.12
C CYS A 94 -3.30 12.08 3.55
N VAL A 95 -4.02 11.53 4.52
CA VAL A 95 -5.24 12.12 5.08
C VAL A 95 -4.92 13.47 5.69
N GLU A 96 -3.88 13.55 6.54
CA GLU A 96 -3.46 14.79 7.20
C GLU A 96 -2.97 15.85 6.20
N ALA A 97 -2.27 15.45 5.14
CA ALA A 97 -1.69 16.36 4.17
C ALA A 97 -2.70 16.96 3.17
N VAL A 98 -3.91 16.41 3.06
CA VAL A 98 -4.93 16.87 2.11
C VAL A 98 -6.14 17.40 2.88
N PRO A 99 -6.32 18.74 3.00
CA PRO A 99 -7.34 19.33 3.87
C PRO A 99 -8.76 18.80 3.65
N ASN A 100 -9.19 18.64 2.39
CA ASN A 100 -10.51 18.13 2.06
C ASN A 100 -10.70 16.66 2.47
N VAL A 101 -9.64 15.85 2.42
CA VAL A 101 -9.67 14.45 2.86
C VAL A 101 -9.66 14.38 4.38
N SER A 102 -8.81 15.18 5.04
CA SER A 102 -8.79 15.29 6.50
C SER A 102 -10.14 15.69 7.06
N ALA A 103 -10.78 16.71 6.48
CA ALA A 103 -12.11 17.18 6.90
C ALA A 103 -13.19 16.09 6.74
N ALA A 104 -13.14 15.30 5.66
CA ALA A 104 -14.08 14.19 5.46
C ALA A 104 -13.88 13.03 6.46
N TYR A 105 -12.69 12.89 7.04
CA TYR A 105 -12.35 11.83 8.00
C TYR A 105 -12.67 12.20 9.46
N HIS A 106 -12.64 13.49 9.80
CA HIS A 106 -12.82 14.00 11.16
C HIS A 106 -14.13 14.81 11.36
N GLY A 107 -14.97 14.88 10.32
CA GLY A 107 -16.26 15.58 10.33
C GLY A 107 -17.32 14.91 11.18
#